data_AF-C0BEW8-F1
#
_entry.id   AF-C0BEW8-F1
#
_cell.length_a   1.000
_cell.length_b   1.000
_cell.length_c   1.000
_cell.angle_alpha   90.00
_cell.angle_beta   90.00
_cell.angle_gamma   90.00
#
_symmetry.space_group_name_H-M   'P 1'
#
loop_
_entity.id
_entity.type
_entity.pdbx_description
1 polymer ?
#
loop_
_entity_poly.entity_id
_entity_poly.type
_entity_poly.pdbx_seq_one_letter_code
_entity_poly.pdbx_strand_id
1 'polypeptide(L)'
;MINSTMTLFNYIPTILTIMLIPIFAKKFGKIKALFVGFLFYGAGLILEIAGPVNLPMIYGGLVLQGIGHAALYSCLFAIVGDVVDYSEWKDGIREEGLTYSVTSFGQKIGTGLGTAALGWILAAGNYNGTAAVQPDSAIFAIKSLFLYLPLAITVVVLIIWYLFMGIDKVYPTVRKELDERRKNAKQN
;
A
#
# COMPACT_ATOMS: atom_id res chain seq x y z
N MET A 1 9.23 -8.99 24.15
CA MET A 1 9.21 -10.16 23.22
C MET A 1 7.98 -10.20 22.32
N ILE A 2 6.76 -9.99 22.83
CA ILE A 2 5.51 -10.08 22.04
C ILE A 2 5.50 -9.12 20.83
N ASN A 3 5.93 -7.86 21.01
CA ASN A 3 5.98 -6.91 19.88
C ASN A 3 6.98 -7.33 18.80
N SER A 4 8.14 -7.86 19.18
CA SER A 4 9.14 -8.34 18.22
C SER A 4 8.65 -9.55 17.44
N THR A 5 7.93 -10.47 18.08
CA THR A 5 7.33 -11.61 17.39
C THR A 5 6.22 -11.19 16.44
N MET A 6 5.31 -10.28 16.82
CA MET A 6 4.28 -9.76 15.92
C MET A 6 4.87 -9.13 14.65
N THR A 7 5.92 -8.34 14.80
CA THR A 7 6.61 -7.71 13.68
C THR A 7 7.23 -8.72 12.71
N LEU A 8 7.77 -9.84 13.21
CA LEU A 8 8.31 -10.92 12.36
C LEU A 8 7.22 -11.60 11.52
N PHE A 9 6.03 -11.83 12.11
CA PHE A 9 4.90 -12.43 11.41
C PHE A 9 4.34 -11.54 10.28
N ASN A 10 4.64 -10.24 10.28
CA ASN A 10 4.32 -9.36 9.15
C ASN A 10 5.46 -9.31 8.11
N TYR A 11 6.71 -9.08 8.55
CA TYR A 11 7.81 -8.86 7.62
C TYR A 11 8.31 -10.11 6.90
N ILE A 12 8.30 -11.29 7.55
CA ILE A 12 8.73 -12.53 6.87
C ILE A 12 7.83 -12.82 5.66
N PRO A 13 6.49 -12.85 5.78
CA PRO A 13 5.61 -12.98 4.63
C PRO A 13 5.78 -11.86 3.61
N THR A 14 6.01 -10.63 4.05
CA THR A 14 6.27 -9.50 3.15
C THR A 14 7.47 -9.78 2.25
N ILE A 15 8.61 -10.18 2.83
CA ILE A 15 9.85 -10.48 2.10
C ILE A 15 9.66 -11.68 1.15
N LEU A 16 8.99 -12.75 1.61
CA LEU A 16 8.75 -13.92 0.77
C LEU A 16 7.84 -13.58 -0.42
N THR A 17 6.80 -12.79 -0.16
CA THR A 17 5.79 -12.45 -1.17
C THR A 17 6.33 -11.44 -2.18
N ILE A 18 7.23 -10.52 -1.78
CA ILE A 18 7.80 -9.50 -2.67
C ILE A 18 8.50 -10.12 -3.89
N MET A 19 9.06 -11.32 -3.74
CA MET A 19 9.70 -12.06 -4.83
C MET A 19 8.70 -12.64 -5.82
N LEU A 20 7.46 -12.89 -5.38
CA LEU A 20 6.40 -13.52 -6.18
C LEU A 20 5.52 -12.48 -6.89
N ILE A 21 5.33 -11.29 -6.30
CA ILE A 21 4.49 -10.23 -6.89
C ILE A 21 4.89 -9.86 -8.32
N PRO A 22 6.17 -9.71 -8.70
CA PRO A 22 6.55 -9.38 -10.07
C PRO A 22 6.09 -10.42 -11.10
N ILE A 23 6.05 -11.71 -10.73
CA ILE A 23 5.57 -12.80 -11.58
C ILE A 23 4.06 -12.63 -11.81
N PHE A 24 3.32 -12.34 -10.74
CA PHE A 24 1.88 -12.11 -10.79
C PHE A 24 1.54 -10.85 -11.59
N ALA A 25 2.27 -9.75 -11.36
CA ALA A 25 2.11 -8.47 -12.05
C ALA A 25 2.36 -8.58 -13.56
N LYS A 26 3.35 -9.38 -13.99
CA LYS A 26 3.60 -9.67 -15.41
C LYS A 26 2.44 -10.41 -16.07
N LYS A 27 1.77 -11.33 -15.35
CA LYS A 27 0.70 -12.16 -15.88
C LYS A 27 -0.67 -11.47 -15.90
N PHE A 28 -0.99 -10.72 -14.84
CA PHE A 28 -2.35 -10.18 -14.65
C PHE A 28 -2.45 -8.65 -14.78
N GLY A 29 -1.32 -7.93 -14.76
CA GLY A 29 -1.27 -6.48 -14.67
C GLY A 29 -0.89 -6.00 -13.26
N LYS A 30 -0.23 -4.85 -13.18
CA LYS A 30 0.28 -4.30 -11.92
C LYS A 30 -0.86 -3.80 -11.03
N ILE A 31 -1.89 -3.18 -11.62
CA ILE A 31 -3.03 -2.65 -10.86
C ILE A 31 -3.85 -3.80 -10.27
N LYS A 32 -4.06 -4.90 -11.01
CA LYS A 32 -4.72 -6.09 -10.46
C LYS A 32 -3.90 -6.74 -9.34
N ALA A 33 -2.57 -6.78 -9.47
CA ALA A 33 -1.70 -7.28 -8.40
C ALA A 33 -1.84 -6.46 -7.12
N LEU A 34 -1.90 -5.12 -7.23
CA LEU A 34 -2.15 -4.23 -6.09
C LEU A 34 -3.54 -4.45 -5.49
N PHE A 35 -4.58 -4.53 -6.32
CA PHE A 35 -5.94 -4.76 -5.84
C PHE A 35 -6.05 -6.06 -5.04
N VAL A 36 -5.52 -7.17 -5.58
CA VAL A 36 -5.50 -8.47 -4.88
C VAL A 36 -4.67 -8.39 -3.60
N GLY A 37 -3.52 -7.72 -3.61
CA GLY A 37 -2.72 -7.50 -2.41
C GLY A 37 -3.48 -6.73 -1.33
N PHE A 38 -4.17 -5.65 -1.68
CA PHE A 38 -4.97 -4.87 -0.74
C PHE A 38 -6.22 -5.62 -0.26
N LEU A 39 -6.75 -6.58 -1.02
CA LEU A 39 -7.78 -7.50 -0.52
C LEU A 39 -7.24 -8.39 0.60
N PHE A 40 -6.03 -8.95 0.44
CA PHE A 40 -5.37 -9.70 1.51
C PHE A 40 -5.07 -8.83 2.73
N TYR A 41 -4.62 -7.59 2.50
CA TYR A 41 -4.40 -6.63 3.59
C TYR A 41 -5.69 -6.35 4.39
N GLY A 42 -6.78 -6.03 3.70
CA GLY A 42 -8.09 -5.81 4.32
C GLY A 42 -8.63 -7.04 5.04
N ALA A 43 -8.46 -8.23 4.46
CA ALA A 43 -8.84 -9.49 5.11
C ALA A 43 -8.06 -9.73 6.40
N GLY A 44 -6.77 -9.38 6.42
CA GLY A 44 -5.95 -9.46 7.63
C GLY A 44 -6.44 -8.54 8.75
N LEU A 45 -6.78 -7.28 8.41
CA LEU A 45 -7.36 -6.33 9.36
C LEU A 45 -8.72 -6.81 9.91
N ILE A 46 -9.58 -7.35 9.04
CA ILE A 46 -10.89 -7.90 9.47
C ILE A 46 -10.69 -9.08 10.42
N LEU A 47 -9.71 -9.95 10.15
CA LEU A 47 -9.40 -11.09 11.01
C LEU A 47 -8.92 -10.64 12.41
N GLU A 48 -8.10 -9.59 12.48
CA GLU A 48 -7.66 -8.98 13.73
C GLU A 48 -8.82 -8.32 14.50
N ILE A 49 -9.74 -7.67 13.80
CA ILE A 49 -10.95 -7.07 14.41
C ILE A 49 -11.90 -8.16 14.95
N ALA A 50 -12.04 -9.28 14.24
CA ALA A 50 -12.90 -10.38 14.64
C ALA A 50 -12.36 -11.15 15.86
N GLY A 51 -11.04 -11.14 16.07
CA GLY A 51 -10.38 -11.88 17.14
C GLY A 51 -9.34 -11.05 17.92
N PRO A 52 -9.72 -9.94 18.57
CA PRO A 52 -8.77 -8.97 19.14
C PRO A 52 -7.97 -9.51 20.33
N VAL A 53 -8.38 -10.66 20.88
CA VAL A 53 -7.70 -11.36 21.99
C VAL A 53 -7.20 -12.75 21.58
N ASN A 54 -7.48 -13.19 20.35
CA ASN A 54 -7.13 -14.51 19.85
C ASN A 54 -5.79 -14.44 19.09
N LEU A 55 -4.72 -14.90 19.76
CA LEU A 55 -3.36 -14.84 19.22
C LEU A 55 -3.21 -15.48 17.82
N PRO A 56 -3.73 -16.69 17.55
CA PRO A 56 -3.78 -17.25 16.19
C PRO A 56 -4.42 -16.33 15.14
N MET A 57 -5.53 -15.67 15.45
CA MET A 57 -6.20 -14.76 14.51
C MET A 57 -5.37 -13.51 14.25
N ILE A 58 -4.72 -12.97 15.29
CA ILE A 58 -3.81 -11.83 15.14
C ILE A 58 -2.61 -12.20 14.27
N TYR A 59 -1.95 -13.33 14.54
CA TYR A 59 -0.81 -13.76 13.72
C TYR A 59 -1.21 -14.10 12.29
N GLY A 60 -2.37 -14.72 12.08
CA GLY A 60 -2.93 -14.93 10.75
C GLY A 60 -3.21 -13.62 10.03
N GLY A 61 -3.75 -12.62 10.72
CA GLY A 61 -4.01 -11.29 10.20
C GLY A 61 -2.73 -10.58 9.75
N LEU A 62 -1.70 -10.62 10.60
CA LEU A 62 -0.39 -10.04 10.31
C LEU A 62 0.29 -10.66 9.09
N VAL A 63 0.12 -11.97 8.89
CA VAL A 63 0.63 -12.67 7.70
C VAL A 63 -0.08 -12.19 6.43
N LEU A 64 -1.40 -12.10 6.47
CA LEU A 64 -2.21 -11.60 5.35
C LEU A 64 -1.88 -10.13 5.02
N GLN A 65 -1.71 -9.31 6.06
CA GLN A 65 -1.25 -7.93 5.91
C GLN A 65 0.15 -7.86 5.27
N GLY A 66 1.05 -8.76 5.62
CA GLY A 66 2.39 -8.82 5.02
C GLY A 66 2.35 -9.10 3.50
N ILE A 67 1.47 -10.00 3.07
CA ILE A 67 1.24 -10.28 1.63
C ILE A 67 0.76 -9.02 0.91
N GLY A 68 -0.16 -8.27 1.51
CA GLY A 68 -0.64 -7.01 0.93
C GLY A 68 0.41 -5.90 0.88
N HIS A 69 1.21 -5.74 1.93
CA HIS A 69 2.35 -4.81 1.94
C HIS A 69 3.35 -5.12 0.83
N ALA A 70 3.62 -6.40 0.56
CA ALA A 70 4.53 -6.81 -0.51
C ALA A 70 4.05 -6.32 -1.88
N ALA A 71 2.74 -6.37 -2.15
CA ALA A 71 2.16 -5.86 -3.38
C ALA A 71 2.39 -4.35 -3.52
N LEU A 72 2.15 -3.59 -2.45
CA LEU A 72 2.37 -2.14 -2.42
C LEU A 72 3.83 -1.80 -2.72
N TYR A 73 4.78 -2.39 -1.98
CA TYR A 73 6.21 -2.09 -2.18
C TYR A 73 6.74 -2.50 -3.55
N SER A 74 6.22 -3.58 -4.14
CA SER A 74 6.67 -4.06 -5.45
C SER A 74 6.11 -3.24 -6.61
N CYS A 75 4.85 -2.80 -6.53
CA CYS A 75 4.13 -2.24 -7.67
C CYS A 75 4.01 -0.72 -7.64
N LEU A 76 4.15 -0.06 -6.48
CA LEU A 76 3.93 1.39 -6.37
C LEU A 76 4.81 2.18 -7.34
N PHE A 77 6.13 2.05 -7.22
CA PHE A 77 7.07 2.77 -8.11
C PHE A 77 7.04 2.24 -9.54
N ALA A 78 6.65 0.98 -9.73
CA ALA A 78 6.48 0.41 -11.06
C ALA A 78 5.33 1.08 -11.84
N ILE A 79 4.26 1.52 -11.16
CA ILE A 79 3.15 2.27 -11.77
C ILE A 79 3.53 3.73 -12.00
N VAL A 80 4.32 4.33 -11.10
CA VAL A 80 4.84 5.68 -11.30
C VAL A 80 5.64 5.76 -12.61
N GLY A 81 6.49 4.76 -12.89
CA GLY A 81 7.17 4.64 -14.18
C GLY A 81 6.21 4.51 -15.36
N ASP A 82 5.10 3.77 -15.20
CA ASP A 82 4.09 3.62 -16.26
C ASP A 82 3.39 4.96 -16.57
N VAL A 83 3.15 5.79 -15.55
CA VAL A 83 2.60 7.14 -15.72
C VAL A 83 3.57 8.06 -16.45
N VAL A 84 4.88 7.95 -16.17
CA VAL A 84 5.92 8.71 -16.89
C VAL A 84 5.96 8.33 -18.37
N ASP A 85 5.91 7.03 -18.69
CA ASP A 85 5.88 6.59 -20.09
C ASP A 85 4.57 7.03 -20.78
N TYR A 86 3.44 7.06 -20.06
CA TYR A 86 2.18 7.57 -20.58
C TYR A 86 2.22 9.08 -20.85
N SER A 87 2.81 9.88 -19.96
CA SER A 87 2.96 11.32 -20.16
C SER A 87 3.89 11.61 -21.34
N GLU A 88 5.00 10.87 -21.48
CA GLU A 88 5.90 10.98 -22.63
C GLU A 88 5.18 10.65 -23.95
N TRP A 89 4.32 9.62 -23.96
CA TRP A 89 3.56 9.25 -25.16
C TRP A 89 2.54 10.32 -25.58
N LYS A 90 1.85 10.93 -24.61
CA LYS A 90 0.79 11.92 -24.85
C LYS A 90 1.34 13.32 -25.14
N ASP A 91 2.27 13.78 -24.31
CA ASP A 91 2.74 15.17 -24.30
C ASP A 91 4.12 15.32 -24.97
N GLY A 92 4.81 14.21 -25.28
CA GLY A 92 6.12 14.20 -25.91
C GLY A 92 7.29 14.56 -24.98
N ILE A 93 7.01 14.91 -23.73
CA ILE A 93 7.99 15.33 -22.72
C ILE A 93 8.08 14.28 -21.62
N ARG A 94 9.31 13.85 -21.32
CA ARG A 94 9.58 12.88 -20.25
C ARG A 94 9.83 13.59 -18.92
N GLU A 95 8.80 13.71 -18.09
CA GLU A 95 8.86 14.37 -16.78
C GLU A 95 9.09 13.40 -15.62
N GLU A 96 10.10 12.53 -15.76
CA GLU A 96 10.38 11.47 -14.78
C GLU A 96 10.71 12.02 -13.39
N GLY A 97 11.61 13.01 -13.34
CA GLY A 97 12.04 13.62 -12.08
C GLY A 97 10.89 14.29 -11.32
N LEU A 98 10.00 14.99 -12.02
CA LEU A 98 8.85 15.66 -11.41
C LEU A 98 7.85 14.62 -10.86
N THR A 99 7.53 13.60 -11.64
CA THR A 99 6.55 12.57 -11.26
C THR A 99 7.01 11.79 -10.02
N TYR A 100 8.29 11.37 -9.98
CA TYR A 100 8.85 10.70 -8.80
C TYR A 100 8.96 11.63 -7.58
N SER A 101 9.26 12.92 -7.80
CA SER A 101 9.34 13.91 -6.73
C SER A 101 7.98 14.15 -6.08
N VAL A 102 6.92 14.32 -6.88
CA VAL A 102 5.54 14.48 -6.38
C VAL A 102 5.09 13.23 -5.62
N THR A 103 5.39 12.03 -6.14
CA THR A 103 5.08 10.76 -5.46
C THR A 103 5.76 10.68 -4.09
N SER A 104 7.06 10.97 -4.04
CA SER A 104 7.84 10.92 -2.79
C SER A 104 7.41 12.00 -1.80
N PHE A 105 7.05 13.18 -2.30
CA PHE A 105 6.50 14.27 -1.48
C PHE A 105 5.16 13.89 -0.87
N GLY A 106 4.26 13.28 -1.65
CA GLY A 106 2.98 12.76 -1.16
C GLY A 106 3.17 11.70 -0.08
N GLN A 107 4.13 10.79 -0.24
CA GLN A 107 4.47 9.79 0.77
C GLN A 107 4.95 10.45 2.08
N LYS A 108 5.83 11.46 1.99
CA LYS A 108 6.32 12.18 3.18
C LYS A 108 5.20 12.92 3.91
N ILE A 109 4.32 13.59 3.18
CA ILE A 109 3.14 14.25 3.76
C ILE A 109 2.23 13.22 4.42
N GLY A 110 1.92 12.12 3.72
CA GLY A 110 1.06 11.06 4.25
C GLY A 110 1.60 10.47 5.55
N THR A 111 2.90 10.16 5.59
CA THR A 111 3.54 9.66 6.80
C THR A 111 3.57 10.70 7.91
N GLY A 112 3.84 11.97 7.58
CA GLY A 112 3.86 13.07 8.56
C GLY A 112 2.49 13.31 9.18
N LEU A 113 1.45 13.43 8.35
CA LEU A 113 0.06 13.60 8.79
C LEU A 113 -0.44 12.38 9.54
N GLY A 114 -0.12 11.17 9.08
CA GLY A 114 -0.44 9.93 9.78
C GLY A 114 0.17 9.89 11.17
N THR A 115 1.45 10.27 11.29
CA THR A 115 2.15 10.33 12.58
C THR A 115 1.57 11.40 13.50
N ALA A 116 1.22 12.57 12.98
CA ALA A 116 0.56 13.61 13.76
C ALA A 116 -0.84 13.17 14.24
N ALA A 117 -1.62 12.54 13.37
CA ALA A 117 -2.94 12.00 13.70
C ALA A 117 -2.88 10.94 14.81
N LEU A 118 -1.84 10.08 14.83
CA LEU A 118 -1.59 9.15 15.94
C LEU A 118 -1.51 9.91 17.27
N GLY A 119 -0.72 11.00 17.32
CA GLY A 119 -0.57 11.81 18.52
C GLY A 119 -1.87 12.47 18.98
N TRP A 120 -2.60 13.09 18.06
CA TRP A 120 -3.87 13.76 18.36
C TRP A 120 -4.95 12.80 18.85
N ILE A 121 -5.07 11.63 18.22
CA ILE A 121 -6.09 10.63 18.58
C ILE A 121 -5.75 9.98 19.94
N LEU A 122 -4.47 9.72 20.22
CA LEU A 122 -4.06 9.23 21.55
C LEU A 122 -4.30 10.27 22.65
N ALA A 123 -4.00 11.55 22.38
CA ALA A 123 -4.28 12.64 23.30
C ALA A 123 -5.78 12.79 23.57
N ALA A 124 -6.61 12.73 22.53
CA ALA A 124 -8.07 12.74 22.66
C ALA A 124 -8.62 11.53 23.43
N GLY A 125 -7.94 10.37 23.33
CA GLY A 125 -8.26 9.17 24.09
C GLY A 125 -7.86 9.22 25.57
N ASN A 126 -7.20 10.29 26.05
CA ASN A 126 -6.56 10.38 27.37
C ASN A 126 -5.54 9.25 27.62
N TYR A 127 -4.78 8.86 26.59
CA TYR A 127 -3.72 7.88 26.73
C TYR A 127 -2.63 8.38 27.69
N ASN A 128 -2.27 7.57 28.68
CA ASN A 128 -1.20 7.87 29.62
C ASN A 128 -0.23 6.70 29.76
N GLY A 129 0.92 6.76 29.10
CA GLY A 129 1.91 5.68 29.13
C GLY A 129 2.47 5.29 30.52
N THR A 130 2.26 6.10 31.57
CA THR A 130 2.68 5.78 32.94
C THR A 130 1.57 5.23 33.83
N ALA A 131 0.31 5.25 33.37
CA ALA A 131 -0.80 4.71 34.12
C ALA A 131 -0.80 3.17 34.07
N ALA A 132 -0.96 2.53 35.25
CA ALA A 132 -1.00 1.08 35.39
C ALA A 132 -2.18 0.43 34.63
N VAL A 133 -3.29 1.16 34.52
CA VAL A 133 -4.47 0.76 33.75
C VAL A 133 -4.89 1.93 32.87
N GLN A 134 -5.05 1.68 31.58
CA GLN A 134 -5.54 2.68 30.63
C GLN A 134 -7.06 2.82 30.73
N PRO A 135 -7.61 4.03 30.56
CA PRO A 135 -9.06 4.19 30.43
C PRO A 135 -9.56 3.53 29.14
N ASP A 136 -10.82 3.10 29.14
CA ASP A 136 -11.45 2.47 27.97
C ASP A 136 -11.41 3.38 26.73
N SER A 137 -11.45 4.70 26.93
CA SER A 137 -11.29 5.70 25.86
C SER A 137 -9.93 5.60 25.16
N ALA A 138 -8.85 5.34 25.91
CA ALA A 138 -7.50 5.21 25.36
C ALA A 138 -7.36 3.87 24.61
N ILE A 139 -7.94 2.79 25.14
CA ILE A 139 -7.97 1.49 24.47
C ILE A 139 -8.74 1.58 23.15
N PHE A 140 -9.88 2.28 23.14
CA PHE A 140 -10.65 2.52 21.92
C PHE A 140 -9.89 3.37 20.91
N ALA A 141 -9.20 4.43 21.36
CA ALA A 141 -8.36 5.27 20.50
C ALA A 141 -7.24 4.44 19.84
N ILE A 142 -6.56 3.57 20.59
CA ILE A 142 -5.53 2.66 20.06
C ILE A 142 -6.14 1.72 19.02
N LYS A 143 -7.25 1.04 19.34
CA LYS A 143 -7.91 0.14 18.38
C LYS A 143 -8.34 0.87 17.11
N SER A 144 -8.79 2.11 17.22
CA SER A 144 -9.18 2.94 16.08
C SER A 144 -8.01 3.26 15.17
N LEU A 145 -6.84 3.58 15.74
CA LEU A 145 -5.63 3.90 14.99
C LEU A 145 -5.02 2.70 14.27
N PHE A 146 -5.09 1.51 14.87
CA PHE A 146 -4.44 0.31 14.33
C PHE A 146 -5.37 -0.59 13.52
N LEU A 147 -6.69 -0.52 13.72
CA LEU A 147 -7.64 -1.41 13.06
C LEU A 147 -8.64 -0.64 12.18
N TYR A 148 -9.45 0.23 12.78
CA TYR A 148 -10.58 0.84 12.07
C TYR A 148 -10.17 1.86 11.01
N LEU A 149 -9.23 2.75 11.35
CA LEU A 149 -8.75 3.78 10.42
C LEU A 149 -7.97 3.17 9.24
N PRO A 150 -7.00 2.25 9.45
CA PRO A 150 -6.35 1.55 8.35
C PRO A 150 -7.33 0.77 7.48
N LEU A 151 -8.37 0.14 8.06
CA LEU A 151 -9.38 -0.57 7.29
C LEU A 151 -10.19 0.39 6.41
N ALA A 152 -10.63 1.53 6.95
CA ALA A 152 -11.35 2.54 6.18
C ALA A 152 -10.51 3.07 4.99
N ILE A 153 -9.23 3.39 5.24
CA ILE A 153 -8.29 3.81 4.20
C ILE A 153 -8.11 2.70 3.16
N THR A 154 -7.95 1.45 3.60
CA THR A 154 -7.83 0.27 2.72
C THR A 154 -9.02 0.14 1.78
N VAL A 155 -10.25 0.34 2.27
CA VAL A 155 -11.47 0.30 1.44
C VAL A 155 -11.46 1.41 0.40
N VAL A 156 -11.10 2.64 0.78
CA VAL A 156 -10.99 3.77 -0.16
C VAL A 156 -9.94 3.46 -1.25
N VAL A 157 -8.78 2.94 -0.86
CA VAL A 157 -7.71 2.57 -1.79
C VAL A 157 -8.15 1.44 -2.73
N LEU A 158 -8.88 0.44 -2.24
CA LEU A 158 -9.44 -0.63 -3.08
C LEU A 158 -10.43 -0.09 -4.12
N ILE A 159 -11.29 0.87 -3.75
CA ILE A 159 -12.21 1.51 -4.68
C ILE A 159 -11.42 2.25 -5.78
N ILE A 160 -10.37 3.00 -5.40
CA ILE A 160 -9.50 3.67 -6.36
C ILE A 160 -8.87 2.64 -7.29
N TRP A 161 -8.23 1.59 -6.78
CA TRP A 161 -7.62 0.57 -7.64
C TRP A 161 -8.63 -0.11 -8.57
N TYR A 162 -9.84 -0.39 -8.10
CA TYR A 162 -10.91 -0.95 -8.91
C TYR A 162 -11.29 -0.05 -10.09
N LEU A 163 -11.47 1.25 -9.84
CA LEU A 163 -11.78 2.23 -10.90
C LEU A 163 -10.66 2.34 -11.94
N PHE A 164 -9.40 2.17 -11.51
CA PHE A 164 -8.23 2.30 -12.38
C PHE A 164 -7.76 0.98 -13.01
N MET A 165 -8.38 -0.16 -12.72
CA MET A 165 -8.06 -1.48 -13.32
C MET A 165 -8.13 -1.48 -14.86
N GLY A 166 -8.91 -0.57 -15.46
CA GLY A 166 -9.03 -0.45 -16.91
C GLY A 166 -7.73 -0.03 -17.61
N ILE A 167 -6.80 0.63 -16.89
CA ILE A 167 -5.56 1.15 -17.45
C ILE A 167 -4.62 0.03 -17.91
N ASP A 168 -4.67 -1.15 -17.28
CA ASP A 168 -3.86 -2.31 -17.67
C ASP A 168 -4.10 -2.71 -19.15
N LYS A 169 -5.24 -2.33 -19.75
CA LYS A 169 -5.54 -2.59 -21.18
C LYS A 169 -4.95 -1.56 -22.13
N VAL A 170 -4.76 -0.32 -21.67
CA VAL A 170 -4.29 0.80 -22.50
C VAL A 170 -2.76 0.84 -22.52
N TYR A 171 -2.14 0.52 -21.38
CA TYR A 171 -0.70 0.61 -21.20
C TYR A 171 0.14 -0.22 -22.20
N PRO A 172 -0.24 -1.44 -22.63
CA PRO A 172 0.51 -2.19 -23.65
C PRO A 172 0.60 -1.47 -25.00
N THR A 173 -0.47 -0.77 -25.41
CA THR A 173 -0.50 -0.01 -26.66
C THR A 173 0.42 1.20 -26.59
N VAL A 174 0.31 1.95 -25.49
CA VAL A 174 1.16 3.13 -25.20
C VAL A 174 2.64 2.75 -25.27
N ARG A 175 3.02 1.65 -24.61
CA ARG A 175 4.41 1.17 -24.60
C ARG A 175 4.90 0.79 -25.99
N LYS A 176 4.07 0.08 -26.77
CA LYS A 176 4.44 -0.35 -28.13
C LYS A 176 4.67 0.85 -29.05
N GLU A 177 3.76 1.81 -29.06
CA GLU A 177 3.88 3.00 -29.90
C GLU A 177 5.07 3.88 -29.49
N LEU A 178 5.35 3.99 -28.19
CA LEU A 178 6.50 4.74 -27.70
C LEU A 178 7.83 4.07 -28.10
N ASP A 179 7.92 2.74 -28.02
CA ASP A 179 9.09 1.98 -28.45
C ASP A 179 9.31 2.10 -29.98
N GLU A 180 8.25 2.15 -30.77
CA GLU A 180 8.32 2.41 -32.22
C GLU A 180 8.83 3.83 -32.53
N ARG A 181 8.30 4.86 -31.85
CA ARG A 181 8.78 6.25 -31.98
C ARG A 181 10.27 6.37 -31.63
N ARG A 182 10.71 5.73 -30.55
CA ARG A 182 12.11 5.73 -30.10
C ARG A 182 13.05 5.01 -31.07
N LYS A 183 12.59 3.96 -31.75
CA LYS A 183 13.38 3.28 -32.80
C LYS A 183 13.55 4.17 -34.03
N ASN A 184 12.48 4.82 -34.48
CA ASN A 184 12.51 5.70 -35.65
C ASN A 184 13.38 6.94 -35.42
N ALA A 185 13.35 7.52 -34.20
CA ALA A 185 14.20 8.66 -33.84
C ALA A 185 15.70 8.32 -33.76
N LYS A 186 16.08 7.04 -33.63
CA LYS A 186 17.50 6.59 -33.64
C LYS A 186 18.01 6.23 -35.03
N GLN A 187 17.13 6.08 -36.02
CA GLN A 187 17.49 5.75 -37.40
C GLN A 187 17.67 6.99 -38.29
N ASN A 188 17.18 8.15 -37.84
CA ASN A 188 17.41 9.46 -38.46
C ASN A 188 18.55 10.19 -37.74
#